data_AF-A0A8S3EVT4-F1
#
_entry.id   AF-A0A8S3EVT4-F1
#
_cell.length_a   1.000
_cell.length_b   1.000
_cell.length_c   1.000
_cell.angle_alpha   90.00
_cell.angle_beta   90.00
_cell.angle_gamma   90.00
#
_symmetry.space_group_name_H-M   'P 1'
#
loop_
_entity.id
_entity.type
_entity.pdbx_description
1 polymer ?
#
loop_
_entity_poly.entity_id
_entity_poly.type
_entity_poly.pdbx_seq_one_letter_code
_entity_poly.pdbx_strand_id
1 'polypeptide(L)'
;DAEVKKFQRDIKLLDKEMRVWNAYIQLEQILKNMITALRSITELRNPAIRERHWDELMSCTGVQFSMSAQTTLEELLNLNLYNYEEEVRNIVDKAVKEMSMEKTIKDIENTWTTMEFRADPHPRTGIRLLTASDELIETLEDHQVQLQNMLQS
;
A
#
# COMPACT_ATOMS: atom_id res chain seq x y z
N ASP A 1 -14.32 -6.55 13.19
CA ASP A 1 -14.89 -5.20 12.98
C ASP A 1 -16.37 -5.09 13.35
N ALA A 2 -17.27 -5.89 12.75
CA ALA A 2 -18.72 -5.82 13.02
C ALA A 2 -19.11 -6.06 14.49
N GLU A 3 -18.46 -7.02 15.17
CA GLU A 3 -18.73 -7.32 16.58
C GLU A 3 -18.29 -6.19 17.51
N VAL A 4 -17.12 -5.59 17.30
CA VAL A 4 -16.62 -4.48 18.13
C VAL A 4 -17.51 -3.25 17.99
N LYS A 5 -18.00 -2.96 16.77
CA LYS A 5 -18.99 -1.90 16.52
C LYS A 5 -20.35 -2.21 17.16
N LYS A 6 -20.74 -3.49 17.26
CA LYS A 6 -21.94 -3.91 18.00
C LYS A 6 -21.75 -3.66 19.50
N PHE A 7 -20.66 -4.12 20.10
CA PHE A 7 -20.33 -3.87 21.51
C PHE A 7 -20.27 -2.38 21.85
N GLN A 8 -19.70 -1.55 20.97
CA GLN A 8 -19.67 -0.10 21.15
C GLN A 8 -21.08 0.52 21.18
N ARG A 9 -22.04 -0.01 20.41
CA ARG A 9 -23.43 0.41 20.47
C ARG A 9 -24.10 -0.08 21.76
N ASP A 10 -23.90 -1.34 22.12
CA ASP A 10 -24.50 -1.96 23.30
C ASP A 10 -24.09 -1.24 24.60
N ILE A 11 -22.82 -0.84 24.72
CA ILE A 11 -22.36 -0.05 25.88
C ILE A 11 -22.95 1.35 25.92
N LYS A 12 -23.20 1.98 24.77
CA LYS A 12 -23.86 3.30 24.72
C LYS A 12 -25.34 3.25 25.16
N LEU A 13 -25.97 2.08 25.09
CA LEU A 13 -27.34 1.83 25.55
C LEU A 13 -27.43 1.65 27.08
N LEU A 14 -26.30 1.45 27.77
CA LEU A 14 -26.25 1.43 29.23
C LEU A 14 -26.69 2.78 29.81
N ASP A 15 -27.15 2.75 31.06
CA ASP A 15 -27.64 3.94 31.74
C ASP A 15 -26.56 5.06 31.76
N LYS A 16 -27.00 6.30 31.60
CA LYS A 16 -26.14 7.48 31.62
C LYS A 16 -25.37 7.59 32.93
N GLU A 17 -25.95 7.14 34.04
CA GLU A 17 -25.27 7.12 35.35
C GLU A 17 -24.05 6.19 35.38
N MET A 18 -24.03 5.13 34.57
CA MET A 18 -22.90 4.22 34.47
C MET A 18 -21.71 4.82 33.71
N ARG A 19 -21.91 5.91 32.95
CA ARG A 19 -20.86 6.50 32.09
C ARG A 19 -19.73 7.17 32.87
N VAL A 20 -19.98 7.55 34.12
CA VAL A 20 -18.95 8.11 35.01
C VAL A 20 -18.19 7.03 35.77
N TRP A 21 -18.61 5.76 35.67
CA TRP A 21 -17.93 4.67 36.35
C TRP A 21 -16.58 4.41 35.67
N ASN A 22 -15.54 4.25 36.48
CA ASN A 22 -14.20 3.93 35.98
C ASN A 22 -14.18 2.66 35.10
N ALA A 23 -15.05 1.68 35.39
CA ALA A 23 -15.20 0.48 34.58
C ALA A 23 -15.75 0.80 33.18
N TYR A 24 -16.74 1.69 33.06
CA TYR A 24 -17.28 2.12 31.78
C TYR A 24 -16.24 2.88 30.96
N ILE A 25 -15.53 3.83 31.58
CA ILE A 25 -14.51 4.64 30.92
C ILE A 25 -13.40 3.75 30.36
N GLN A 26 -12.91 2.78 31.16
CA GLN A 26 -11.91 1.82 30.72
C GLN A 26 -12.41 0.93 29.59
N LEU A 27 -13.63 0.41 29.69
CA LEU A 27 -14.22 -0.43 28.65
C LEU A 27 -14.41 0.34 27.33
N GLU A 28 -14.85 1.59 27.38
CA GLU A 28 -14.95 2.46 26.21
C GLU A 28 -13.58 2.70 25.57
N GLN A 29 -12.53 2.92 26.39
CA GLN A 29 -11.18 3.12 25.88
C GLN A 29 -10.62 1.86 25.22
N ILE A 30 -10.81 0.69 25.83
CA ILE A 30 -10.40 -0.61 25.26
C ILE A 30 -11.07 -0.81 23.90
N LEU A 31 -12.37 -0.52 23.79
CA LEU A 31 -13.09 -0.63 22.52
C LEU A 31 -12.58 0.35 21.47
N LYS A 32 -12.29 1.59 21.84
CA LYS A 32 -11.69 2.56 20.91
C LYS A 32 -10.35 2.05 20.38
N ASN A 33 -9.46 1.60 21.27
CA ASN A 33 -8.16 1.05 20.89
C ASN A 33 -8.31 -0.17 19.98
N MET A 34 -9.26 -1.07 20.29
CA MET A 34 -9.52 -2.25 19.47
C MET A 34 -10.06 -1.89 18.08
N ILE A 35 -10.95 -0.90 17.96
CA ILE A 35 -11.43 -0.42 16.65
C ILE A 35 -10.26 0.13 15.83
N THR A 36 -9.42 0.97 16.44
CA THR A 36 -8.26 1.54 15.75
C THR A 36 -7.30 0.45 15.30
N ALA A 37 -6.93 -0.48 16.18
CA ALA A 37 -6.02 -1.57 15.84
C ALA A 37 -6.58 -2.46 14.73
N LEU A 38 -7.88 -2.81 14.77
CA LEU A 38 -8.51 -3.61 13.71
C LEU A 38 -8.53 -2.89 12.36
N ARG A 39 -8.70 -1.57 12.33
CA ARG A 39 -8.58 -0.78 11.10
C ARG A 39 -7.16 -0.86 10.55
N SER A 40 -6.15 -0.61 11.38
CA SER A 40 -4.73 -0.71 10.98
C SER A 40 -4.40 -2.11 10.43
N ILE A 41 -4.89 -3.17 11.08
CA ILE A 41 -4.71 -4.56 10.59
C ILE A 41 -5.38 -4.78 9.24
N THR A 42 -6.55 -4.17 9.03
CA THR A 42 -7.26 -4.27 7.74
C THR A 42 -6.48 -3.57 6.62
N GLU A 43 -5.89 -2.42 6.91
CA GLU A 43 -5.03 -1.68 5.96
C GLU A 43 -3.74 -2.47 5.66
N LEU A 44 -3.11 -3.09 6.67
CA LEU A 44 -1.93 -3.94 6.50
C LEU A 44 -2.19 -5.25 5.73
N ARG A 45 -3.47 -5.62 5.55
CA ARG A 45 -3.85 -6.76 4.69
C ARG A 45 -3.73 -6.44 3.19
N ASN A 46 -3.38 -5.21 2.83
CA ASN A 46 -3.22 -4.82 1.44
C ASN A 46 -2.16 -5.69 0.75
N PRO A 47 -2.46 -6.29 -0.42
CA PRO A 47 -1.50 -7.15 -1.15
C PRO A 47 -0.23 -6.41 -1.62
N ALA A 48 -0.21 -5.07 -1.58
CA ALA A 48 0.98 -4.28 -1.83
C ALA A 48 2.03 -4.40 -0.71
N ILE A 49 1.62 -4.80 0.49
CA ILE A 49 2.52 -5.03 1.61
C ILE A 49 3.39 -6.26 1.32
N ARG A 50 4.69 -6.13 1.63
CA ARG A 50 5.75 -7.11 1.39
C ARG A 50 6.69 -7.10 2.60
N GLU A 51 7.62 -8.06 2.66
CA GLU A 51 8.57 -8.21 3.76
C GLU A 51 9.24 -6.88 4.17
N ARG A 52 9.76 -6.11 3.21
CA ARG A 52 10.35 -4.78 3.47
C ARG A 52 9.46 -3.81 4.26
N HIS A 53 8.15 -3.84 4.01
CA HIS A 53 7.17 -2.98 4.68
C HIS A 53 6.88 -3.47 6.11
N TRP A 54 6.93 -4.80 6.33
CA TRP A 54 6.85 -5.39 7.66
C TRP A 54 8.10 -5.05 8.49
N ASP A 55 9.29 -5.08 7.89
CA ASP A 55 10.54 -4.66 8.55
C ASP A 55 10.51 -3.19 8.97
N GLU A 56 9.97 -2.32 8.11
CA GLU A 56 9.75 -0.91 8.42
C GLU A 56 8.77 -0.74 9.60
N LEU A 57 7.66 -1.49 9.59
CA LEU A 57 6.68 -1.46 10.69
C LEU A 57 7.29 -1.95 12.01
N MET A 58 8.08 -3.03 12.00
CA MET A 58 8.79 -3.53 13.17
C MET A 58 9.79 -2.51 13.72
N SER A 59 10.49 -1.80 12.83
CA SER A 59 11.43 -0.76 13.20
C SER A 59 10.74 0.42 13.88
N CYS A 60 9.57 0.84 13.38
CA CYS A 60 8.79 1.93 13.96
C CYS A 60 8.13 1.56 15.30
N THR A 61 7.59 0.35 15.39
CA THR A 61 6.88 -0.12 16.60
C THR A 61 7.83 -0.63 17.69
N GLY A 62 9.08 -0.95 17.34
CA GLY A 62 10.06 -1.54 18.26
C GLY A 62 9.75 -2.99 18.66
N VAL A 63 8.78 -3.61 18.01
CA VAL A 63 8.37 -5.00 18.27
C VAL A 63 8.84 -5.87 17.11
N GLN A 64 9.61 -6.92 17.42
CA GLN A 64 9.95 -7.94 16.43
C GLN A 64 8.80 -8.94 16.30
N PHE A 65 8.31 -9.14 15.07
CA PHE A 65 7.40 -10.22 14.74
C PHE A 65 7.66 -10.73 13.32
N SER A 66 7.61 -12.06 13.14
CA SER A 66 7.67 -12.66 11.82
C SER A 66 6.26 -12.83 11.29
N MET A 67 5.90 -12.13 10.21
CA MET A 67 4.64 -12.37 9.53
C MET A 67 4.70 -13.72 8.79
N SER A 68 4.17 -14.74 9.44
CA SER A 68 3.97 -16.08 8.90
C SER A 68 2.48 -16.36 8.68
N ALA A 69 2.15 -17.42 7.94
CA ALA A 69 0.76 -17.86 7.79
C ALA A 69 0.09 -18.25 9.13
N GLN A 70 0.90 -18.42 10.19
CA GLN A 70 0.49 -18.75 11.53
C GLN A 70 0.25 -17.52 12.42
N THR A 71 0.57 -16.31 11.94
CA THR A 71 0.43 -15.08 12.74
C THR A 71 -1.03 -14.89 13.15
N THR A 72 -1.25 -14.78 14.45
CA THR A 72 -2.60 -14.67 15.01
C THR A 72 -3.03 -13.22 15.15
N LEU A 73 -4.34 -13.00 15.22
CA LEU A 73 -4.91 -11.68 15.52
C LEU A 73 -4.45 -11.18 16.90
N GLU A 74 -4.24 -12.08 17.86
CA GLU A 74 -3.75 -11.76 19.20
C GLU A 74 -2.34 -11.16 19.15
N GLU A 75 -1.43 -11.76 18.39
CA GLU A 75 -0.08 -11.24 18.19
C GLU A 75 -0.09 -9.84 17.55
N LEU A 76 -0.96 -9.62 16.56
CA LEU A 76 -1.14 -8.30 15.94
C LEU A 76 -1.75 -7.25 16.88
N LEU A 77 -2.67 -7.66 17.76
CA LEU A 77 -3.24 -6.76 18.76
C LEU A 77 -2.21 -6.39 19.84
N ASN A 78 -1.30 -7.30 20.18
CA ASN A 78 -0.19 -7.05 21.11
C ASN A 78 0.85 -6.04 20.58
N LEU A 79 0.83 -5.73 19.28
CA LEU A 79 1.65 -4.67 18.68
C LEU A 79 1.18 -3.26 19.07
N ASN A 80 0.04 -3.13 19.76
CA ASN A 80 -0.52 -1.83 20.17
C ASN A 80 -0.61 -0.84 19.00
N LEU A 81 -1.01 -1.32 17.81
CA LEU A 81 -1.10 -0.54 16.57
C LEU A 81 -2.00 0.70 16.68
N TYR A 82 -2.82 0.80 17.74
CA TYR A 82 -3.59 2.00 18.04
C TYR A 82 -2.71 3.22 18.35
N ASN A 83 -1.45 3.04 18.74
CA ASN A 83 -0.49 4.12 18.94
C ASN A 83 0.28 4.51 17.67
N TYR A 84 0.21 3.69 16.62
CA TYR A 84 1.04 3.81 15.40
C TYR A 84 0.16 3.87 14.14
N GLU A 85 -1.04 4.45 14.26
CA GLU A 85 -2.02 4.49 13.18
C GLU A 85 -1.50 5.26 11.96
N GLU A 86 -0.83 6.39 12.18
CA GLU A 86 -0.29 7.19 11.08
C GLU A 86 0.87 6.50 10.38
N GLU A 87 1.74 5.84 11.13
CA GLU A 87 2.87 5.07 10.60
C GLU A 87 2.37 3.89 9.77
N VAL A 88 1.37 3.14 10.26
CA VAL A 88 0.74 2.07 9.49
C VAL A 88 0.16 2.62 8.18
N ARG A 89 -0.59 3.73 8.23
CA ARG A 89 -1.15 4.35 7.03
C ARG A 89 -0.06 4.75 6.05
N ASN A 90 0.99 5.40 6.52
CA ASN A 90 2.11 5.84 5.69
C ASN A 90 2.82 4.66 5.02
N ILE A 91 3.04 3.56 5.75
CA ILE A 91 3.64 2.34 5.21
C ILE A 91 2.73 1.72 4.13
N VAL A 92 1.42 1.67 4.37
CA VAL A 92 0.45 1.14 3.41
C VAL A 92 0.40 2.01 2.15
N ASP A 93 0.35 3.33 2.30
CA ASP A 93 0.36 4.27 1.19
C ASP A 93 1.65 4.17 0.36
N LYS A 94 2.79 4.05 1.04
CA LYS A 94 4.10 3.81 0.40
C LYS A 94 4.09 2.50 -0.38
N ALA A 95 3.63 1.41 0.22
CA ALA A 95 3.55 0.11 -0.43
C ALA A 95 2.68 0.13 -1.69
N VAL A 96 1.51 0.79 -1.63
CA VAL A 96 0.60 0.95 -2.77
C VAL A 96 1.25 1.77 -3.89
N LYS A 97 1.93 2.87 -3.55
CA LYS A 97 2.66 3.68 -4.53
C LYS A 97 3.78 2.87 -5.20
N GLU A 98 4.57 2.14 -4.41
CA GLU A 98 5.64 1.28 -4.93
C GLU A 98 5.10 0.19 -5.87
N MET A 99 4.01 -0.48 -5.50
CA MET A 99 3.36 -1.46 -6.37
C MET A 99 2.90 -0.83 -7.70
N SER A 100 2.34 0.39 -7.66
CA SER A 100 1.93 1.10 -8.87
C SER A 100 3.13 1.45 -9.75
N MET A 101 4.22 1.94 -9.16
CA MET A 101 5.45 2.27 -9.88
C MET A 101 6.07 1.03 -10.52
N GLU A 102 6.18 -0.07 -9.78
CA GLU A 102 6.69 -1.35 -10.30
C GLU A 102 5.85 -1.85 -11.48
N LYS A 103 4.52 -1.70 -11.42
CA LYS A 103 3.64 -2.05 -12.53
C LYS A 103 3.93 -1.19 -13.77
N THR A 104 4.00 0.13 -13.61
CA THR A 104 4.29 1.02 -14.74
C THR A 104 5.66 0.76 -15.34
N ILE A 105 6.69 0.53 -14.52
CA ILE A 105 8.03 0.15 -15.00
C ILE A 105 7.98 -1.14 -15.82
N LYS A 106 7.22 -2.14 -15.35
CA LYS A 106 7.04 -3.40 -16.08
C LYS A 106 6.30 -3.22 -17.40
N ASP A 107 5.29 -2.35 -17.44
CA ASP A 107 4.55 -2.03 -18.66
C ASP A 107 5.46 -1.30 -19.68
N ILE A 108 6.33 -0.41 -19.21
CA ILE A 108 7.38 0.25 -20.02
C ILE A 108 8.34 -0.81 -20.58
N GLU A 109 8.87 -1.70 -19.73
CA GLU A 109 9.78 -2.77 -20.13
C GLU A 109 9.16 -3.69 -21.20
N ASN A 110 7.90 -4.10 -21.00
CA ASN A 110 7.18 -4.93 -21.97
C ASN A 110 7.04 -4.22 -23.31
N THR A 111 6.68 -2.94 -23.31
CA THR A 111 6.53 -2.14 -24.52
C THR A 111 7.84 -2.11 -25.32
N TRP A 112 8.95 -1.81 -24.65
CA TRP A 112 10.28 -1.75 -25.28
C TRP A 112 10.84 -3.11 -25.69
N THR A 113 10.39 -4.20 -25.07
CA THR A 113 10.76 -5.56 -25.48
C THR A 113 10.18 -5.91 -26.86
N THR A 114 9.03 -5.33 -27.21
CA THR A 114 8.34 -5.59 -28.49
C THR A 114 8.49 -4.48 -29.53
N MET A 115 8.96 -3.30 -29.11
CA MET A 115 9.07 -2.14 -29.99
C MET A 115 10.22 -2.33 -30.98
N GLU A 116 9.94 -2.17 -32.27
CA GLU A 116 10.93 -2.31 -33.34
C GLU A 116 10.96 -1.07 -34.22
N PHE A 117 12.15 -0.72 -34.71
CA PHE A 117 12.29 0.31 -35.74
C PHE A 117 11.78 -0.22 -37.08
N ARG A 118 11.10 0.65 -37.83
CA ARG A 118 10.72 0.34 -39.20
C ARG A 118 11.96 0.42 -40.10
N ALA A 119 12.08 -0.51 -41.05
CA ALA A 119 13.15 -0.50 -42.04
C ALA A 119 12.60 -0.38 -43.46
N ASP A 120 12.80 0.77 -44.09
CA ASP A 120 12.35 1.02 -45.46
C ASP A 120 13.55 1.09 -46.44
N PRO A 121 13.45 0.52 -47.65
CA PRO A 121 14.53 0.54 -48.62
C PRO A 121 14.75 1.94 -49.21
N HIS A 122 16.00 2.38 -49.27
CA HIS A 122 16.38 3.64 -49.90
C HIS A 122 16.06 3.60 -51.40
N PRO A 123 15.29 4.57 -51.96
CA PRO A 123 14.80 4.52 -53.34
C PRO A 123 15.88 4.36 -54.42
N ARG A 124 17.06 4.96 -54.20
CA ARG A 124 18.19 4.96 -55.15
C ARG A 124 19.20 3.82 -54.98
N THR A 125 19.39 3.30 -53.77
CA THR A 125 20.51 2.40 -53.43
C THR A 125 20.05 1.03 -52.92
N GLY A 126 18.75 0.88 -52.60
CA GLY A 126 18.18 -0.36 -52.07
C GLY A 126 18.61 -0.70 -50.63
N ILE A 127 19.45 0.13 -49.99
CA ILE A 127 19.91 -0.05 -48.61
C ILE A 127 18.74 0.18 -47.65
N ARG A 128 18.55 -0.68 -46.66
CA ARG A 128 17.51 -0.51 -45.64
C ARG A 128 17.86 0.66 -44.70
N LEU A 129 17.03 1.68 -44.67
CA LEU A 129 17.11 2.79 -43.73
C LEU A 129 16.20 2.48 -42.54
N LEU A 130 16.73 2.65 -41.34
CA LEU A 130 15.95 2.63 -40.12
C LEU A 130 15.19 3.94 -39.99
N THR A 131 13.89 3.84 -39.77
CA THR A 131 12.98 4.95 -39.56
C THR A 131 12.25 4.72 -38.25
N ALA A 132 12.31 5.71 -37.35
CA ALA A 132 11.43 5.74 -36.19
C ALA A 132 10.04 6.20 -36.64
N SER A 133 8.99 5.47 -36.25
CA SER A 133 7.62 5.94 -36.44
C SER A 133 7.32 7.08 -35.48
N ASP A 134 6.39 7.95 -35.85
CA ASP A 134 5.90 9.01 -34.94
C ASP A 134 5.35 8.40 -33.64
N GLU A 135 4.66 7.26 -33.73
CA GLU A 135 4.17 6.50 -32.57
C GLU A 135 5.30 6.04 -31.62
N LEU A 136 6.45 5.61 -32.16
CA LEU A 136 7.61 5.21 -31.35
C LEU A 136 8.16 6.41 -30.58
N ILE A 137 8.27 7.57 -31.24
CA ILE A 137 8.77 8.80 -30.64
C ILE A 137 7.79 9.30 -29.57
N GLU A 138 6.49 9.32 -29.85
CA GLU A 138 5.45 9.68 -28.89
C GLU A 138 5.49 8.77 -27.65
N THR A 139 5.56 7.45 -27.85
CA THR A 139 5.68 6.47 -26.76
C THR A 139 6.95 6.69 -25.93
N LEU A 140 8.07 7.08 -26.56
CA LEU A 140 9.31 7.40 -25.87
C LEU A 140 9.17 8.63 -24.98
N GLU A 141 8.61 9.71 -25.52
CA GLU A 141 8.41 10.95 -24.79
C GLU A 141 7.45 10.75 -23.61
N ASP A 142 6.34 10.04 -23.81
CA ASP A 142 5.38 9.71 -22.76
C ASP A 142 6.02 8.87 -21.63
N HIS A 143 6.77 7.82 -21.99
CA HIS A 143 7.47 7.01 -20.99
C HIS A 143 8.54 7.81 -20.25
N GLN A 144 9.24 8.72 -20.92
CA GLN A 144 10.19 9.62 -20.28
C GLN A 144 9.52 10.53 -19.25
N VAL A 145 8.37 11.12 -19.59
CA VAL A 145 7.59 11.95 -18.65
C VAL A 145 7.11 11.13 -17.46
N GLN A 146 6.60 9.91 -17.69
CA GLN A 146 6.15 9.02 -16.62
C GLN A 146 7.28 8.68 -15.64
N LEU A 147 8.46 8.32 -16.14
CA LEU A 147 9.63 8.01 -15.31
C LEU A 147 10.13 9.26 -14.55
N GLN A 148 10.11 10.42 -15.19
CA GLN A 148 10.53 11.67 -14.55
C GLN A 148 9.59 12.06 -13.40
N ASN A 149 8.28 11.82 -13.55
CA ASN A 149 7.31 12.02 -12.48
C ASN A 149 7.53 11.06 -11.29
N MET A 150 7.90 9.80 -11.55
CA MET A 150 8.21 8.84 -10.47
C MET A 150 9.44 9.26 -9.65
N LEU A 151 10.46 9.85 -10.28
CA LEU A 151 11.66 10.32 -9.59
C LEU A 151 11.42 11.52 -8.67
N GLN A 152 10.37 12.29 -8.94
CA GLN A 152 9.98 13.47 -8.15
C GLN A 152 8.96 13.15 -7.05
N SER A 153 8.40 11.93 -7.05
CA SER A 153 7.31 11.50 -6.18
C SER A 153 7.79 10.98 -4.82
#